data_AF-Q2LXD4-F1
#
_entry.id   AF-Q2LXD4-F1
#
_cell.length_a   1.000
_cell.length_b   1.000
_cell.length_c   1.000
_cell.angle_alpha   90.00
_cell.angle_beta   90.00
_cell.angle_gamma   90.00
#
_symmetry.space_group_name_H-M   'P 1'
#
loop_
_entity.id
_entity.type
_entity.pdbx_description
1 polymer ?
#
loop_
_entity_poly.entity_id
_entity_poly.type
_entity_poly.pdbx_seq_one_letter_code
_entity_poly.pdbx_strand_id
1 'polypeptide(L)'
;MRTNTMDDKAGVCNGKDERSKIGKVTPRERDEISALFERKNGLTELIKALVESGDEILTNSYFYEKIVADLGKTTTLHQQWWDRCAQRYQWERVSGCIWEIDFETCNIYLRKI
;
A
#
# COMPACT_ATOMS: atom_id res chain seq x y z
N MET A 1 0.76 35.38 -24.79
CA MET A 1 0.00 34.55 -23.84
C MET A 1 1.00 33.86 -22.93
N ARG A 2 1.02 34.17 -21.63
CA ARG A 2 1.86 33.48 -20.65
C ARG A 2 1.07 32.27 -20.17
N THR A 3 1.44 31.07 -20.63
CA THR A 3 0.94 29.83 -20.02
C THR A 3 1.69 29.66 -18.71
N ASN A 4 0.95 29.82 -17.62
CA ASN A 4 1.40 29.64 -16.25
C ASN A 4 1.70 28.15 -16.06
N THR A 5 2.97 27.76 -16.09
CA THR A 5 3.38 26.42 -15.65
C THR A 5 3.13 26.37 -14.15
N MET A 6 2.15 25.58 -13.73
CA MET A 6 1.99 25.21 -12.33
C MET A 6 3.28 24.51 -11.92
N ASP A 7 4.08 25.21 -11.11
CA ASP A 7 5.21 24.61 -10.43
C ASP A 7 4.68 23.48 -9.56
N ASP A 8 4.81 22.25 -10.06
CA ASP A 8 4.81 21.04 -9.24
C ASP A 8 5.88 21.25 -8.18
N LYS A 9 5.47 21.66 -6.97
CA LYS A 9 6.33 21.65 -5.80
C LYS A 9 6.59 20.20 -5.41
N ALA A 10 7.39 19.51 -6.22
CA ALA A 10 8.11 18.33 -5.80
C ALA A 10 9.12 18.79 -4.74
N GLY A 11 8.68 18.85 -3.49
CA GLY A 11 9.57 19.02 -2.35
C GLY A 11 10.65 17.94 -2.46
N VAL A 12 11.91 18.34 -2.47
CA VAL A 12 13.03 17.42 -2.32
C VAL A 12 13.20 17.22 -0.82
N CYS A 13 13.18 15.97 -0.35
CA CYS A 13 13.36 15.63 1.06
C CYS A 13 14.72 16.10 1.59
N ASN A 14 14.74 17.30 2.18
CA ASN A 14 15.87 17.91 2.89
C ASN A 14 15.50 18.02 4.38
N GLY A 15 16.06 17.14 5.22
CA GLY A 15 15.87 17.21 6.66
C GLY A 15 16.31 15.92 7.35
N LYS A 16 16.87 16.05 8.55
CA LYS A 16 17.62 15.05 9.33
C LYS A 16 16.82 13.87 9.90
N ASP A 17 15.53 13.73 9.61
CA ASP A 17 14.69 12.64 10.12
C ASP A 17 14.17 11.78 8.96
N GLU A 18 14.58 10.52 8.91
CA GLU A 18 14.22 9.54 7.85
C GLU A 18 12.73 9.20 7.82
N ARG A 19 11.98 9.59 8.86
CA ARG A 19 10.55 9.29 9.07
C ARG A 19 9.85 10.47 9.73
N SER A 20 8.89 11.10 9.06
CA SER A 20 8.13 12.25 9.58
C SER A 20 6.65 11.92 9.69
N LYS A 21 6.01 12.25 10.81
CA LYS A 21 4.56 12.06 10.97
C LYS A 21 3.80 13.09 10.13
N ILE A 22 2.95 12.64 9.22
CA ILE A 22 2.17 13.50 8.32
C ILE A 22 0.67 13.43 8.55
N GLY A 23 0.19 12.48 9.36
CA GLY A 23 -1.23 12.33 9.60
C GLY A 23 -1.59 11.26 10.61
N LYS A 24 -2.89 11.00 10.69
CA LYS A 24 -3.48 9.92 11.50
C LYS A 24 -4.78 9.48 10.83
N VAL A 25 -5.01 8.18 10.77
CA VAL A 25 -6.29 7.60 10.30
C VAL A 25 -7.14 7.16 11.49
N THR A 26 -8.42 6.91 11.25
CA THR A 26 -9.28 6.30 12.25
C THR A 26 -8.92 4.81 12.46
N PRO A 27 -9.25 4.22 13.63
CA PRO A 27 -9.08 2.78 13.83
C PRO A 27 -9.79 1.94 12.76
N ARG A 28 -10.98 2.36 12.32
CA ARG A 28 -11.73 1.67 11.25
C ARG A 28 -10.97 1.66 9.92
N GLU A 29 -10.40 2.80 9.52
CA GLU A 29 -9.60 2.86 8.28
C GLU A 29 -8.32 2.05 8.41
N ARG A 30 -7.65 2.07 9.58
CA ARG A 30 -6.52 1.19 9.87
C ARG A 30 -6.91 -0.29 9.73
N ASP A 31 -8.04 -0.68 10.32
CA ASP A 31 -8.49 -2.08 10.29
C ASP A 31 -8.82 -2.53 8.86
N GLU A 32 -9.36 -1.63 8.03
CA GLU A 32 -9.58 -1.88 6.60
C GLU A 32 -8.27 -2.22 5.86
N ILE A 33 -7.21 -1.41 6.03
CA ILE A 33 -5.93 -1.68 5.38
C ILE A 33 -5.19 -2.88 6.00
N SER A 34 -5.35 -3.13 7.30
CA SER A 34 -4.81 -4.33 7.97
C SER A 34 -5.39 -5.59 7.36
N ALA A 35 -6.72 -5.66 7.20
CA ALA A 35 -7.39 -6.81 6.61
C ALA A 35 -6.95 -7.08 5.15
N LEU A 36 -6.73 -6.01 4.37
CA LEU A 36 -6.21 -6.14 3.01
C LEU A 36 -4.75 -6.64 3.00
N PHE A 37 -3.91 -6.12 3.89
CA PHE A 37 -2.52 -6.54 4.03
C PHE A 37 -2.41 -8.01 4.47
N GLU A 38 -3.17 -8.41 5.48
CA GLU A 38 -3.24 -9.79 5.98
C GLU A 38 -3.73 -10.75 4.88
N ARG A 39 -4.77 -10.38 4.11
CA ARG A 39 -5.22 -11.21 2.99
C ARG A 39 -4.15 -11.34 1.90
N LYS A 40 -3.47 -10.25 1.55
CA LYS A 40 -2.37 -10.28 0.57
C LYS A 40 -1.24 -11.22 1.03
N ASN A 41 -0.87 -11.13 2.30
CA ASN A 41 0.18 -11.97 2.88
C ASN A 41 -0.27 -13.43 2.93
N GLY A 42 -1.48 -13.72 3.39
CA GLY A 42 -2.02 -15.08 3.42
C GLY A 42 -2.05 -15.74 2.04
N LEU A 43 -2.47 -15.01 1.00
CA LEU A 43 -2.42 -15.50 -0.38
C LEU A 43 -0.99 -15.72 -0.88
N THR A 44 -0.06 -14.82 -0.54
CA THR A 44 1.35 -14.92 -0.94
C THR A 44 2.02 -16.15 -0.31
N GLU A 45 1.80 -16.37 0.99
CA GLU A 45 2.33 -17.54 1.69
C GLU A 45 1.67 -18.84 1.22
N LEU A 46 0.37 -18.82 0.89
CA LEU A 46 -0.30 -19.97 0.29
C LEU A 46 0.31 -20.35 -1.06
N ILE A 47 0.56 -19.37 -1.95
CA ILE A 47 1.22 -19.62 -3.23
C ILE A 47 2.59 -20.26 -3.02
N LYS A 48 3.40 -19.71 -2.11
CA LYS A 48 4.73 -20.26 -1.80
C LYS A 48 4.63 -21.71 -1.32
N ALA A 49 3.74 -21.99 -0.36
CA ALA A 49 3.56 -23.33 0.18
C ALA A 49 3.15 -24.34 -0.90
N LEU A 50 2.27 -23.95 -1.83
CA LEU A 50 1.85 -24.80 -2.96
C LEU A 50 2.98 -25.05 -3.96
N VAL A 51 3.85 -24.04 -4.19
CA VAL A 51 5.03 -24.20 -5.06
C VAL A 51 6.03 -25.16 -4.41
N GLU A 52 6.28 -25.01 -3.11
CA GLU A 52 7.22 -25.84 -2.35
C GLU A 52 6.73 -27.28 -2.17
N SER A 53 5.43 -27.50 -2.02
CA SER A 53 4.87 -28.84 -1.88
C SER A 53 4.88 -29.65 -3.19
N GLY A 54 5.13 -29.02 -4.34
CA GLY A 54 5.08 -29.66 -5.65
C GLY A 54 3.69 -30.17 -6.03
N ASP A 55 2.64 -29.59 -5.42
CA ASP A 55 1.27 -30.07 -5.53
C ASP A 55 0.70 -29.81 -6.94
N GLU A 56 0.01 -30.80 -7.50
CA GLU A 56 -0.67 -30.70 -8.81
C GLU A 56 -1.74 -29.61 -8.81
N ILE A 57 -2.13 -29.09 -7.64
CA ILE A 57 -3.02 -27.93 -7.48
C ILE A 57 -2.57 -26.72 -8.32
N LEU A 58 -1.27 -26.48 -8.51
CA LEU A 58 -0.79 -25.39 -9.38
C LEU A 58 -0.94 -25.70 -10.87
N THR A 59 -1.06 -26.98 -11.25
CA THR A 59 -1.41 -27.39 -12.62
C THR A 59 -2.92 -27.30 -12.88
N ASN A 60 -3.73 -27.20 -11.81
CA ASN A 60 -5.14 -26.89 -11.92
C ASN A 60 -5.35 -25.39 -12.19
N SER A 61 -5.48 -25.05 -13.48
CA SER A 61 -5.68 -23.68 -13.97
C SER A 61 -6.77 -22.92 -13.20
N TYR A 62 -7.87 -23.58 -12.85
CA TYR A 62 -8.99 -22.94 -12.16
C TYR A 62 -8.62 -22.43 -10.77
N PHE A 63 -7.92 -23.23 -9.95
CA PHE A 63 -7.57 -22.83 -8.59
C PHE A 63 -6.49 -21.76 -8.59
N TYR A 64 -5.47 -21.93 -9.43
CA TYR A 64 -4.42 -20.92 -9.63
C TYR A 64 -5.01 -19.58 -10.09
N GLU A 65 -5.90 -19.58 -11.08
CA GLU A 65 -6.58 -18.37 -11.56
C GLU A 65 -7.35 -17.66 -10.45
N LYS A 66 -8.04 -18.41 -9.57
CA LYS A 66 -8.77 -17.80 -8.44
C LYS A 66 -7.84 -17.13 -7.45
N ILE A 67 -6.72 -17.76 -7.12
CA ILE A 67 -5.72 -17.17 -6.22
C ILE A 67 -5.13 -15.90 -6.83
N VAL A 68 -4.70 -15.96 -8.10
CA VAL A 68 -4.12 -14.81 -8.80
C VAL A 68 -5.12 -13.67 -8.93
N ALA A 69 -6.37 -13.97 -9.29
CA ALA A 69 -7.43 -12.98 -9.39
C ALA A 69 -7.70 -12.29 -8.04
N ASP A 70 -7.75 -13.06 -6.96
CA ASP A 70 -7.96 -12.51 -5.62
C ASP A 70 -6.77 -11.68 -5.15
N LEU A 71 -5.53 -12.13 -5.37
CA LEU A 71 -4.33 -11.37 -5.06
C LEU A 71 -4.29 -10.03 -5.82
N GLY A 72 -4.67 -10.05 -7.11
CA GLY A 72 -4.79 -8.85 -7.94
C GLY A 72 -5.86 -7.88 -7.43
N LYS A 73 -7.03 -8.41 -7.05
CA LYS A 73 -8.11 -7.62 -6.44
C LYS A 73 -7.68 -7.01 -5.10
N THR A 74 -7.10 -7.80 -4.19
CA THR A 74 -6.62 -7.33 -2.89
C THR A 74 -5.53 -6.27 -3.03
N THR A 75 -4.59 -6.46 -3.95
CA THR A 75 -3.52 -5.47 -4.23
C THR A 75 -4.11 -4.15 -4.73
N THR A 76 -5.09 -4.23 -5.64
CA THR A 76 -5.78 -3.04 -6.16
C THR A 76 -6.52 -2.30 -5.05
N LEU A 77 -7.28 -3.01 -4.20
CA LEU A 77 -8.01 -2.42 -3.08
C LEU A 77 -7.05 -1.78 -2.05
N HIS A 78 -5.92 -2.42 -1.78
CA HIS A 78 -4.89 -1.91 -0.88
C HIS A 78 -4.31 -0.59 -1.39
N GLN A 79 -3.99 -0.50 -2.69
CA GLN A 79 -3.53 0.76 -3.30
C GLN A 79 -4.61 1.84 -3.27
N GLN A 80 -5.85 1.48 -3.62
CA GLN A 80 -6.98 2.42 -3.59
C GLN A 80 -7.24 2.97 -2.19
N TRP A 81 -7.01 2.19 -1.13
CA TRP A 81 -7.12 2.69 0.24
C TRP A 81 -6.11 3.81 0.50
N TRP A 82 -4.84 3.61 0.13
CA TRP A 82 -3.80 4.64 0.26
C TRP A 82 -4.15 5.90 -0.51
N ASP A 83 -4.58 5.76 -1.77
CA ASP A 83 -4.93 6.89 -2.62
C ASP A 83 -6.13 7.67 -2.04
N ARG A 84 -7.18 6.97 -1.58
CA ARG A 84 -8.36 7.59 -0.97
C ARG A 84 -8.02 8.33 0.32
N CYS A 85 -7.24 7.73 1.21
CA CYS A 85 -6.87 8.36 2.48
C CYS A 85 -5.93 9.55 2.25
N ALA A 86 -4.94 9.42 1.38
CA ALA A 86 -4.06 10.52 1.02
C ALA A 86 -4.83 11.70 0.41
N GLN A 87 -5.81 11.43 -0.46
CA GLN A 87 -6.67 12.48 -1.00
C GLN A 87 -7.56 13.10 0.08
N ARG A 88 -8.18 12.29 0.96
CA ARG A 88 -9.06 12.78 2.04
C ARG A 88 -8.33 13.68 3.03
N TYR A 89 -7.14 13.26 3.44
CA TYR A 89 -6.34 13.93 4.47
C TYR A 89 -5.27 14.85 3.91
N GLN A 90 -5.20 14.99 2.58
CA GLN A 90 -4.23 15.83 1.87
C GLN A 90 -2.78 15.53 2.29
N TRP A 91 -2.42 14.25 2.33
CA TRP A 91 -1.07 13.82 2.70
C TRP A 91 -0.04 14.30 1.68
N GLU A 92 1.09 14.77 2.20
CA GLU A 92 2.22 15.18 1.38
C GLU A 92 2.77 13.98 0.59
N ARG A 93 3.07 14.22 -0.70
CA ARG A 93 3.73 13.26 -1.57
C ARG A 93 5.08 13.82 -1.99
N VAL A 94 6.13 13.10 -1.62
CA VAL A 94 7.52 13.51 -1.83
C VAL A 94 8.23 12.43 -2.64
N SER A 95 8.93 12.83 -3.69
CA SER A 95 9.72 11.89 -4.51
C SER A 95 10.82 11.25 -3.65
N GLY A 96 11.01 9.94 -3.76
CA GLY A 96 11.94 9.19 -2.93
C GLY A 96 11.43 8.86 -1.52
N CYS A 97 10.16 9.12 -1.24
CA CYS A 97 9.50 8.73 0.01
C CYS A 97 8.27 7.86 -0.25
N ILE A 98 7.88 7.10 0.78
CA ILE A 98 6.61 6.35 0.84
C ILE A 98 5.83 6.69 2.09
N TRP A 99 4.53 6.42 2.04
CA TRP A 99 3.70 6.42 3.22
C TRP A 99 3.84 5.12 3.99
N GLU A 100 3.80 5.25 5.30
CA GLU A 100 3.86 4.17 6.25
C GLU A 100 2.79 4.40 7.33
N ILE A 101 2.14 3.33 7.76
CA ILE A 101 1.18 3.36 8.87
C ILE A 101 1.77 2.65 10.08
N ASP A 102 1.60 3.25 11.25
CA ASP A 102 1.74 2.60 12.53
C ASP A 102 0.36 2.05 12.96
N PHE A 103 0.24 0.73 13.02
CA PHE A 103 -1.02 0.04 13.32
C PHE A 103 -1.43 0.16 14.80
N GLU A 104 -0.50 0.42 15.72
CA GLU A 104 -0.81 0.61 17.14
C GLU A 104 -1.41 2.00 17.36
N THR A 105 -0.80 3.03 16.77
CA THR A 105 -1.15 4.42 17.04
C THR A 105 -2.07 5.06 15.99
N CYS A 106 -2.30 4.36 14.87
CA CYS A 106 -2.95 4.83 13.63
C CYS A 106 -2.25 6.04 12.98
N ASN A 107 -1.01 6.36 13.38
CA ASN A 107 -0.27 7.47 12.80
C ASN A 107 0.23 7.11 11.40
N ILE A 108 0.26 8.11 10.52
CA ILE A 108 0.78 8.00 9.17
C ILE A 108 2.06 8.79 9.08
N TYR A 109 3.08 8.18 8.50
CA TYR A 109 4.41 8.73 8.34
C TYR A 109 4.78 8.78 6.87
N LEU A 110 5.61 9.75 6.53
CA LEU A 110 6.37 9.78 5.30
C LEU A 110 7.78 9.27 5.62
N ARG A 111 8.21 8.19 4.98
CA ARG A 111 9.52 7.57 5.19
C ARG A 111 10.33 7.58 3.89
N LYS A 112 11.61 7.93 3.97
CA LYS A 112 12.53 7.91 2.83
C LYS A 112 12.88 6.47 2.42
N ILE A 113 13.06 6.24 1.11
CA ILE A 113 13.57 4.99 0.52
C ILE A 113 15.00 5.21 0.03
#